data_AF-A0A2G7H1J9-F1
#
_entry.id   AF-A0A2G7H1J9-F1
#
_cell.length_a   1.000
_cell.length_b   1.000
_cell.length_c   1.000
_cell.angle_alpha   90.00
_cell.angle_beta   90.00
_cell.angle_gamma   90.00
#
_symmetry.space_group_name_H-M   'P 1'
#
loop_
_entity.id
_entity.type
_entity.pdbx_description
1 polymer ?
#
loop_
_entity_poly.entity_id
_entity_poly.type
_entity_poly.pdbx_seq_one_letter_code
_entity_poly.pdbx_strand_id
1 'polypeptide(L)'
;MTPRIRTALLSTALLSTGLLGTLSAQAQVSIFTIPALPPRSAAPTPTTPTPVTPTRPALNPDLNPALATPHSANLSGPGSLRGGQDTTWTFNLTNLGEAVIDLQHGACDVRFEVLNAAGQVVRANPTNTVCTMQLVMTNVAPGETMDVQSVRWNGRGSDGKALPAGEYTIRAYFNGAGVSIVAEDYPVTLEN
;
A
#
# COMPACT_ATOMS: atom_id res chain seq x y z
N MET A 1 28.67 -23.48 -39.87
CA MET A 1 28.79 -22.09 -40.35
C MET A 1 28.94 -21.18 -39.14
N THR A 2 30.15 -20.66 -38.94
CA THR A 2 30.52 -19.63 -37.96
C THR A 2 30.39 -18.26 -38.64
N PRO A 3 30.10 -17.18 -37.91
CA PRO A 3 31.15 -16.26 -37.40
C PRO A 3 30.87 -15.82 -35.94
N ARG A 4 31.80 -15.65 -35.00
CA ARG A 4 33.07 -14.88 -34.87
C ARG A 4 32.95 -13.34 -34.79
N ILE A 5 33.16 -12.86 -33.55
CA ILE A 5 33.99 -11.72 -33.09
C ILE A 5 33.32 -10.32 -33.03
N ARG A 6 33.32 -9.71 -31.82
CA ARG A 6 34.17 -8.56 -31.47
C ARG A 6 34.28 -8.33 -29.95
N THR A 7 35.52 -8.46 -29.48
CA THR A 7 36.07 -8.01 -28.21
C THR A 7 36.29 -6.49 -28.25
N ALA A 8 36.05 -5.78 -27.14
CA ALA A 8 36.78 -4.56 -26.81
C ALA A 8 36.84 -4.41 -25.28
N LEU A 9 38.06 -4.54 -24.74
CA LEU A 9 38.46 -4.06 -23.43
C LEU A 9 38.46 -2.53 -23.41
N LEU A 10 38.20 -1.92 -22.25
CA LEU A 10 39.00 -0.76 -21.83
C LEU A 10 38.99 -0.60 -20.31
N SER A 11 40.20 -0.66 -19.75
CA SER A 11 40.60 -0.39 -18.37
C SER A 11 40.58 1.12 -18.08
N THR A 12 40.24 1.56 -16.87
CA THR A 12 41.09 2.47 -16.07
C THR A 12 40.61 2.58 -14.61
N ALA A 13 41.56 2.40 -13.70
CA ALA A 13 41.47 2.66 -12.27
C ALA A 13 41.42 4.17 -11.95
N LEU A 14 41.00 4.56 -10.75
CA LEU A 14 41.79 5.47 -9.90
C LEU A 14 41.29 5.45 -8.44
N LEU A 15 42.26 5.24 -7.54
CA LEU A 15 42.19 5.40 -6.10
C LEU A 15 42.01 6.87 -5.70
N SER A 16 41.30 7.13 -4.59
CA SER A 16 41.48 8.36 -3.81
C SER A 16 41.15 8.11 -2.34
N THR A 17 42.21 7.88 -1.56
CA THR A 17 42.29 7.97 -0.10
C THR A 17 42.16 9.44 0.34
N GLY A 18 41.48 9.71 1.46
CA GLY A 18 41.30 11.08 1.95
C GLY A 18 40.91 11.20 3.43
N LEU A 19 41.92 11.03 4.29
CA LEU A 19 42.16 11.65 5.61
C LEU A 19 41.08 11.65 6.73
N LEU A 20 41.48 10.98 7.81
CA LEU A 20 41.11 11.24 9.20
C LEU A 20 41.44 12.68 9.62
N GLY A 21 40.55 13.31 10.40
CA GLY A 21 40.78 14.57 11.10
C GLY A 21 40.00 14.63 12.40
N THR A 22 40.57 14.07 13.47
CA THR A 22 40.17 14.30 14.85
C THR A 22 40.81 15.60 15.34
N LEU A 23 40.04 16.56 15.85
CA LEU A 23 40.55 17.64 16.70
C LEU A 23 39.48 18.03 17.72
N SER A 24 39.72 17.63 18.96
CA SER A 24 39.01 18.03 20.16
C SER A 24 39.35 19.47 20.50
N ALA A 25 38.35 20.32 20.72
CA ALA A 25 38.54 21.63 21.34
C ALA A 25 37.83 21.64 22.70
N GLN A 26 38.63 21.63 23.78
CA GLN A 26 38.16 21.90 25.13
C GLN A 26 38.12 23.41 25.34
N ALA A 27 36.92 23.98 25.47
CA ALA A 27 36.73 25.33 25.99
C ALA A 27 36.48 25.22 27.50
N GLN A 28 37.49 25.61 28.28
CA GLN A 28 37.37 25.81 29.72
C GLN A 28 36.83 27.23 29.93
N VAL A 29 35.60 27.36 30.44
CA VAL A 29 35.02 28.65 30.84
C VAL A 29 35.01 28.72 32.35
N SER A 30 35.67 29.75 32.87
CA SER A 30 35.75 30.11 34.27
C SER A 30 34.40 30.18 34.97
N ILE A 31 34.38 29.64 36.18
CA ILE A 31 33.25 29.60 37.11
C ILE A 31 33.02 31.02 37.65
N PHE A 32 31.90 31.64 37.25
CA PHE A 32 31.35 32.82 37.91
C PHE A 32 30.32 32.34 38.94
N THR A 33 30.52 32.69 40.20
CA THR A 33 29.67 32.30 41.33
C THR A 33 28.29 32.95 41.19
N ILE A 34 27.26 32.14 40.96
CA ILE A 34 25.85 32.59 40.87
C ILE A 34 25.22 32.53 42.28
N PRO A 35 24.50 33.58 42.75
CA PRO A 35 23.70 33.51 43.97
C PRO A 35 22.64 32.40 43.90
N ALA A 36 22.41 31.69 45.00
CA ALA A 36 21.43 30.61 45.07
C ALA A 36 20.01 31.10 44.69
N LEU A 37 19.42 30.44 43.69
CA LEU A 37 18.02 30.60 43.28
C LEU A 37 17.08 29.89 44.28
N PRO A 38 15.86 30.40 44.51
CA PRO A 38 14.83 29.74 45.33
C PRO A 38 14.40 28.39 44.72
N PRO A 39 13.79 27.48 45.52
CA PRO A 39 13.43 26.14 45.06
C PRO A 39 12.52 26.19 43.84
N ARG A 40 13.02 25.62 42.74
CA ARG A 40 12.37 25.53 41.43
C ARG A 40 11.18 24.57 41.55
N SER A 41 9.97 25.09 41.26
CA SER A 41 8.79 24.26 41.01
C SER A 41 9.10 23.25 39.90
N ALA A 42 8.61 22.02 40.08
CA ALA A 42 8.83 20.88 39.19
C ALA A 42 8.68 21.27 37.71
N ALA A 43 9.69 20.93 36.90
CA ALA A 43 9.60 21.07 35.46
C ALA A 43 8.49 20.12 34.94
N PRO A 44 7.59 20.58 34.07
CA PRO A 44 6.64 19.68 33.42
C PRO A 44 7.41 18.64 32.60
N THR A 45 7.06 17.38 32.82
CA THR A 45 7.58 16.22 32.11
C THR A 45 7.39 16.41 30.60
N PRO A 46 8.38 16.11 29.74
CA PRO A 46 8.18 16.10 28.30
C PRO A 46 7.13 15.04 27.97
N THR A 47 5.93 15.47 27.56
CA THR A 47 4.95 14.58 26.97
C THR A 47 5.46 14.19 25.58
N THR A 48 5.99 12.98 25.45
CA THR A 48 6.19 12.34 24.15
C THR A 48 4.85 12.39 23.40
N PRO A 49 4.77 13.01 22.21
CA PRO A 49 3.55 12.98 21.42
C PRO A 49 3.21 11.52 21.11
N THR A 50 1.99 11.13 21.47
CA THR A 50 1.43 9.82 21.15
C THR A 50 1.53 9.61 19.63
N PRO A 51 2.00 8.44 19.15
CA PRO A 51 1.98 8.13 17.73
C PRO A 51 0.55 8.28 17.22
N VAL A 52 0.32 9.24 16.32
CA VAL A 52 -0.93 9.33 15.57
C VAL A 52 -0.93 8.16 14.61
N THR A 53 -1.69 7.11 14.93
CA THR A 53 -2.01 6.07 13.95
C THR A 53 -2.69 6.77 12.77
N PRO A 54 -2.15 6.70 11.54
CA PRO A 54 -2.81 7.29 10.39
C PRO A 54 -4.21 6.70 10.28
N THR A 55 -5.22 7.57 10.36
CA THR A 55 -6.62 7.16 10.26
C THR A 55 -6.87 6.72 8.83
N ARG A 56 -7.19 5.44 8.63
CA ARG A 56 -7.58 4.91 7.32
C ARG A 56 -8.73 5.75 6.75
N PRO A 57 -8.65 6.26 5.51
CA PRO A 57 -9.77 6.94 4.88
C PRO A 57 -11.01 6.05 4.90
N ALA A 58 -12.17 6.61 5.27
CA ALA A 58 -13.41 5.85 5.35
C ALA A 58 -13.77 5.21 3.99
N LEU A 59 -14.37 4.01 4.04
CA LEU A 59 -15.01 3.38 2.89
C LEU A 59 -16.37 4.05 2.62
N ASN A 60 -16.97 3.74 1.46
CA ASN A 60 -18.32 4.18 1.13
C ASN A 60 -19.30 3.80 2.26
N PRO A 61 -20.18 4.70 2.75
CA PRO A 61 -21.11 4.41 3.85
C PRO A 61 -22.13 3.29 3.57
N ASP A 62 -22.39 2.95 2.31
CA ASP A 62 -23.44 1.99 1.92
C ASP A 62 -22.96 0.51 1.88
N LEU A 63 -22.13 0.11 2.85
CA LEU A 63 -21.71 -1.29 2.96
C LEU A 63 -22.80 -2.14 3.62
N ASN A 64 -23.02 -3.33 3.06
CA ASN A 64 -23.73 -4.41 3.72
C ASN A 64 -23.06 -4.78 5.05
N PRO A 65 -23.76 -5.48 5.96
CA PRO A 65 -23.14 -6.03 7.17
C PRO A 65 -21.88 -6.84 6.86
N ALA A 66 -20.87 -6.76 7.73
CA ALA A 66 -19.65 -7.55 7.56
C ALA A 66 -19.95 -9.05 7.58
N LEU A 67 -19.26 -9.83 6.72
CA LEU A 67 -19.36 -11.29 6.72
C LEU A 67 -19.00 -11.85 8.10
N ALA A 68 -19.94 -12.59 8.70
CA ALA A 68 -19.78 -13.12 10.06
C ALA A 68 -18.81 -14.32 10.15
N THR A 69 -18.71 -15.13 9.09
CA THR A 69 -17.79 -16.28 9.04
C THR A 69 -16.35 -15.78 9.14
N PRO A 70 -15.49 -16.37 10.00
CA PRO A 70 -14.08 -16.01 10.07
C PRO A 70 -13.39 -16.15 8.69
N HIS A 71 -12.73 -15.09 8.25
CA HIS A 71 -12.08 -15.03 6.93
C HIS A 71 -10.88 -14.09 6.94
N SER A 72 -10.05 -14.18 5.91
CA SER A 72 -9.06 -13.16 5.54
C SER A 72 -9.27 -12.78 4.08
N ALA A 73 -9.09 -11.49 3.76
CA ALA A 73 -9.20 -10.99 2.40
C ALA A 73 -7.98 -10.13 2.07
N ASN A 74 -7.35 -10.43 0.94
CA ASN A 74 -6.11 -9.81 0.52
C ASN A 74 -6.15 -9.46 -0.97
N LEU A 75 -5.19 -8.64 -1.39
CA LEU A 75 -4.89 -8.44 -2.80
C LEU A 75 -3.58 -9.14 -3.15
N SER A 76 -3.57 -9.81 -4.30
CA SER A 76 -2.36 -10.32 -4.93
C SER A 76 -2.11 -9.64 -6.26
N GLY A 77 -0.84 -9.36 -6.56
CA GLY A 77 -0.42 -8.69 -7.79
C GLY A 77 1.00 -8.14 -7.65
N PRO A 78 1.49 -7.38 -8.63
CA PRO A 78 2.78 -6.72 -8.54
C PRO A 78 2.77 -5.53 -7.57
N GLY A 79 3.87 -5.32 -6.86
CA GLY A 79 4.10 -4.14 -6.00
C GLY A 79 4.50 -2.88 -6.78
N SER A 80 4.76 -2.99 -8.08
CA SER A 80 4.98 -1.83 -8.95
C SER A 80 4.36 -2.03 -10.33
N LEU A 81 4.10 -0.92 -11.02
CA LEU A 81 3.68 -0.91 -12.42
C LEU A 81 4.36 0.22 -13.18
N ARG A 82 4.42 0.09 -14.51
CA ARG A 82 4.80 1.17 -15.42
C ARG A 82 3.58 1.87 -15.96
N GLY A 83 3.61 3.20 -16.00
CA GLY A 83 2.54 4.00 -16.58
C GLY A 83 2.18 3.57 -18.01
N GLY A 84 0.90 3.36 -18.27
CA GLY A 84 0.38 2.92 -19.57
C GLY A 84 0.38 1.41 -19.81
N GLN A 85 0.98 0.61 -18.91
CA GLN A 85 0.91 -0.85 -18.98
C GLN A 85 -0.22 -1.39 -18.10
N ASP A 86 -1.15 -2.14 -18.70
CA ASP A 86 -2.19 -2.84 -17.94
C ASP A 86 -1.56 -3.89 -17.01
N THR A 87 -1.71 -3.67 -15.72
CA THR A 87 -1.24 -4.56 -14.65
C THR A 87 -2.44 -5.08 -13.87
N THR A 88 -2.40 -6.33 -13.43
CA THR A 88 -3.55 -7.01 -12.81
C THR A 88 -3.32 -7.23 -11.32
N TRP A 89 -4.35 -6.97 -10.53
CA TRP A 89 -4.45 -7.35 -9.11
C TRP A 89 -5.72 -8.17 -8.89
N THR A 90 -5.66 -9.15 -8.00
CA THR A 90 -6.75 -10.08 -7.70
C THR A 90 -7.15 -9.98 -6.24
N PHE A 91 -8.44 -9.90 -5.98
CA PHE A 91 -9.04 -10.05 -4.67
C PHE A 91 -9.10 -11.54 -4.31
N ASN A 92 -8.37 -11.92 -3.26
CA ASN A 92 -8.34 -13.29 -2.76
C ASN A 92 -9.12 -13.36 -1.44
N LEU A 93 -9.95 -14.38 -1.29
CA LEU A 93 -10.71 -14.67 -0.07
C LEU A 93 -10.27 -16.02 0.48
N THR A 94 -9.80 -16.02 1.73
CA THR A 94 -9.46 -17.23 2.48
C THR A 94 -10.52 -17.48 3.55
N ASN A 95 -11.08 -18.69 3.58
CA ASN A 95 -12.02 -19.11 4.62
C ASN A 95 -11.25 -19.66 5.83
N LEU A 96 -11.40 -19.02 6.97
CA LEU A 96 -10.76 -19.41 8.24
C LEU A 96 -11.75 -20.07 9.20
N GLY A 97 -13.03 -20.17 8.83
CA GLY A 97 -14.08 -20.81 9.60
C GLY A 97 -14.26 -22.28 9.25
N GLU A 98 -15.31 -22.88 9.83
CA GLU A 98 -15.65 -24.29 9.65
C GLU A 98 -16.81 -24.50 8.66
N ALA A 99 -17.53 -23.44 8.28
CA ALA A 99 -18.61 -23.47 7.30
C ALA A 99 -18.13 -22.94 5.94
N VAL A 100 -18.69 -23.46 4.84
CA VAL A 100 -18.45 -22.94 3.49
C VAL A 100 -18.92 -21.49 3.41
N ILE A 101 -18.11 -20.63 2.79
CA ILE A 101 -18.53 -19.28 2.40
C ILE A 101 -19.09 -19.37 0.98
N ASP A 102 -20.39 -19.12 0.82
CA ASP A 102 -21.06 -19.03 -0.48
C ASP A 102 -21.37 -17.56 -0.80
N LEU A 103 -20.77 -17.04 -1.86
CA LEU A 103 -21.01 -15.70 -2.38
C LEU A 103 -21.62 -15.80 -3.77
N GLN A 104 -22.88 -15.41 -3.88
CA GLN A 104 -23.57 -15.24 -5.15
C GLN A 104 -23.54 -13.76 -5.52
N HIS A 105 -22.72 -13.40 -6.50
CA HIS A 105 -22.39 -12.00 -6.75
C HIS A 105 -22.24 -11.67 -8.24
N GLY A 106 -22.42 -10.40 -8.58
CA GLY A 106 -22.11 -9.86 -9.91
C GLY A 106 -20.66 -9.41 -10.03
N ALA A 107 -20.25 -9.08 -11.25
CA ALA A 107 -18.89 -8.59 -11.54
C ALA A 107 -18.55 -7.23 -10.90
N CYS A 108 -19.56 -6.51 -10.39
CA CYS A 108 -19.39 -5.18 -9.78
C CYS A 108 -19.55 -5.18 -8.26
N ASP A 109 -19.79 -6.34 -7.65
CA ASP A 109 -19.88 -6.46 -6.20
C ASP A 109 -18.49 -6.39 -5.56
N VAL A 110 -17.41 -6.64 -6.32
CA VAL A 110 -16.04 -6.29 -5.90
C VAL A 110 -15.66 -4.95 -6.49
N ARG A 111 -15.31 -4.00 -5.62
CA ARG A 111 -14.87 -2.67 -5.99
C ARG A 111 -13.42 -2.45 -5.60
N PHE A 112 -12.69 -1.83 -6.51
CA PHE A 112 -11.29 -1.44 -6.35
C PHE A 112 -11.17 0.08 -6.42
N GLU A 113 -10.31 0.64 -5.60
CA GLU A 113 -10.03 2.08 -5.54
C GLU A 113 -8.53 2.27 -5.46
N VAL A 114 -7.99 3.18 -6.28
CA VAL A 114 -6.60 3.61 -6.20
C VAL A 114 -6.56 4.93 -5.46
N LEU A 115 -5.79 4.98 -4.39
CA LEU A 115 -5.57 6.13 -3.55
C LEU A 115 -4.17 6.68 -3.79
N ASN A 116 -4.01 8.01 -3.78
CA ASN A 116 -2.70 8.65 -3.73
C ASN A 116 -2.13 8.60 -2.30
N ALA A 117 -0.88 9.06 -2.12
CA ALA A 117 -0.23 9.13 -0.81
C ALA A 117 -0.98 9.99 0.25
N ALA A 118 -1.88 10.88 -0.18
CA ALA A 118 -2.74 11.66 0.71
C ALA A 118 -4.04 10.92 1.10
N GLY A 119 -4.23 9.67 0.66
CA GLY A 119 -5.42 8.87 0.91
C GLY A 119 -6.63 9.27 0.07
N GLN A 120 -6.45 10.08 -0.98
CA GLN A 120 -7.53 10.49 -1.87
C GLN A 120 -7.71 9.48 -3.01
N VAL A 121 -8.95 9.10 -3.29
CA VAL A 121 -9.26 8.21 -4.43
C VAL A 121 -9.01 8.97 -5.74
N VAL A 122 -7.98 8.55 -6.48
CA VAL A 122 -7.61 9.11 -7.79
C VAL A 122 -8.12 8.27 -8.96
N ARG A 123 -8.46 7.01 -8.72
CA ARG A 123 -9.14 6.13 -9.68
C ARG A 123 -10.12 5.23 -8.95
N ALA A 124 -11.41 5.48 -9.13
CA ALA A 124 -12.46 4.57 -8.70
C ALA A 124 -12.68 3.51 -9.78
N ASN A 125 -12.81 2.24 -9.37
CA ASN A 125 -13.00 1.06 -10.22
C ASN A 125 -12.16 1.10 -11.51
N PRO A 126 -10.84 0.80 -11.44
CA PRO A 126 -9.91 0.93 -12.55
C PRO A 126 -10.32 0.19 -13.82
N THR A 127 -11.09 -0.89 -13.71
CA THR A 127 -11.62 -1.58 -14.89
C THR A 127 -12.99 -0.99 -15.24
N ASN A 128 -13.16 -0.63 -16.52
CA ASN A 128 -14.47 -0.31 -17.09
C ASN A 128 -15.31 -1.59 -17.27
N THR A 129 -15.38 -2.43 -16.23
CA THR A 129 -16.14 -3.68 -16.27
C THR A 129 -17.60 -3.30 -16.43
N VAL A 130 -18.19 -3.67 -17.56
CA VAL A 130 -19.65 -3.64 -17.69
C VAL A 130 -20.18 -4.63 -16.68
N CYS A 131 -20.99 -4.15 -15.72
CA CYS A 131 -21.68 -5.00 -14.77
C CYS A 131 -22.68 -5.85 -15.55
N THR A 132 -22.24 -7.00 -16.05
CA THR A 132 -23.14 -7.95 -16.69
C THR A 132 -24.06 -8.51 -15.61
N MET A 133 -25.31 -8.81 -15.97
CA MET A 133 -26.26 -9.49 -15.06
C MET A 133 -25.89 -10.96 -14.82
N GLN A 134 -24.67 -11.37 -15.14
CA GLN A 134 -24.21 -12.73 -14.94
C GLN A 134 -23.91 -12.94 -13.45
N LEU A 135 -24.54 -13.96 -12.89
CA LEU A 135 -24.28 -14.41 -11.53
C LEU A 135 -22.99 -15.23 -11.48
N VAL A 136 -22.07 -14.86 -10.62
CA VAL A 136 -20.87 -15.60 -10.24
C VAL A 136 -21.14 -16.29 -8.92
N MET A 137 -20.82 -17.57 -8.84
CA MET A 137 -20.90 -18.37 -7.62
C MET A 137 -19.48 -18.63 -7.12
N THR A 138 -19.14 -18.03 -5.98
CA THR A 138 -17.85 -18.25 -5.31
C THR A 138 -18.12 -19.06 -4.04
N ASN A 139 -17.74 -20.33 -4.06
CA ASN A 139 -17.80 -21.21 -2.89
C ASN A 139 -16.38 -21.41 -2.37
N VAL A 140 -16.12 -20.99 -1.13
CA VAL A 140 -14.80 -21.13 -0.48
C VAL A 140 -14.94 -22.12 0.68
N ALA A 141 -14.40 -23.32 0.52
CA ALA A 141 -14.44 -24.35 1.56
C ALA A 141 -13.57 -23.95 2.77
N PRO A 142 -13.80 -24.54 3.97
CA PRO A 142 -12.93 -24.33 5.12
C PRO A 142 -11.44 -24.54 4.81
N GLY A 143 -10.61 -23.54 5.14
CA GLY A 143 -9.17 -23.55 4.86
C GLY A 143 -8.77 -23.27 3.41
N GLU A 144 -9.73 -23.08 2.50
CA GLU A 144 -9.46 -22.77 1.09
C GLU A 144 -9.24 -21.27 0.86
N THR A 145 -8.51 -20.94 -0.20
CA THR A 145 -8.41 -19.58 -0.74
C THR A 145 -8.88 -19.57 -2.19
N MET A 146 -9.74 -18.60 -2.52
CA MET A 146 -10.30 -18.43 -3.85
C MET A 146 -10.09 -17.01 -4.39
N ASP A 147 -9.92 -16.91 -5.70
CA ASP A 147 -9.88 -15.67 -6.43
C ASP A 147 -11.31 -15.22 -6.72
N VAL A 148 -11.73 -14.08 -6.16
CA VAL A 148 -13.11 -13.58 -6.28
C VAL A 148 -13.28 -12.72 -7.52
N GLN A 149 -12.35 -11.78 -7.74
CA GLN A 149 -12.37 -10.88 -8.89
C GLN A 149 -10.99 -10.26 -9.09
N SER A 150 -10.61 -10.02 -10.35
CA SER A 150 -9.41 -9.24 -10.68
C SER A 150 -9.75 -7.88 -11.28
N VAL A 151 -8.85 -6.93 -11.09
CA VAL A 151 -8.88 -5.60 -11.67
C VAL A 151 -7.62 -5.35 -12.48
N ARG A 152 -7.75 -4.61 -13.59
CA ARG A 152 -6.63 -4.04 -14.32
C ARG A 152 -6.51 -2.54 -14.09
N TRP A 153 -5.29 -2.08 -13.84
CA TRP A 153 -4.95 -0.66 -13.77
C TRP A 153 -3.64 -0.39 -14.49
N ASN A 154 -3.55 0.79 -15.12
CA ASN A 154 -2.44 1.19 -15.98
C ASN A 154 -1.82 2.53 -15.60
N GLY A 155 -1.96 2.95 -14.35
CA GLY A 155 -1.39 4.21 -13.87
C GLY A 155 -2.19 5.45 -14.27
N ARG A 156 -3.43 5.30 -14.77
CA ARG A 156 -4.29 6.43 -15.13
C ARG A 156 -5.33 6.76 -14.06
N GLY A 157 -5.59 8.06 -13.88
CA GLY A 157 -6.64 8.56 -13.01
C GLY A 157 -8.04 8.38 -13.60
N SER A 158 -9.07 8.80 -12.86
CA SER A 158 -10.47 8.78 -13.33
C SER A 158 -10.72 9.67 -14.55
N ASP A 159 -9.89 10.71 -14.76
CA ASP A 159 -9.94 11.58 -15.93
C ASP A 159 -9.23 10.99 -17.16
N GLY A 160 -8.72 9.76 -17.05
CA GLY A 160 -7.97 9.07 -18.09
C GLY A 160 -6.54 9.58 -18.29
N LYS A 161 -6.08 10.59 -17.55
CA LYS A 161 -4.70 11.08 -17.65
C LYS A 161 -3.75 10.19 -16.87
N ALA A 162 -2.48 10.20 -17.28
CA ALA A 162 -1.42 9.54 -16.53
C ALA A 162 -1.27 10.23 -15.17
N LEU A 163 -1.19 9.42 -14.12
CA LEU A 163 -0.87 9.88 -12.78
C LEU A 163 0.66 10.03 -12.66
N PRO A 164 1.14 10.94 -11.79
CA PRO A 164 2.57 11.09 -11.57
C PRO A 164 3.16 9.83 -10.91
N ALA A 165 4.43 9.54 -11.21
CA ALA A 165 5.17 8.50 -10.50
C ALA A 165 5.18 8.74 -8.99
N GLY A 166 5.16 7.66 -8.21
CA GLY A 166 5.13 7.72 -6.75
C GLY A 166 4.35 6.57 -6.11
N GLU A 167 4.07 6.73 -4.83
CA GLU A 167 3.37 5.73 -4.01
C GLU A 167 1.85 5.89 -4.09
N TYR A 168 1.20 4.75 -4.32
CA TYR A 168 -0.24 4.60 -4.37
C TYR A 168 -0.68 3.40 -3.52
N THR A 169 -1.97 3.34 -3.24
CA THR A 169 -2.58 2.22 -2.53
C THR A 169 -3.77 1.71 -3.32
N ILE A 170 -3.82 0.41 -3.59
CA ILE A 170 -5.01 -0.25 -4.09
C ILE A 170 -5.78 -0.77 -2.88
N ARG A 171 -7.01 -0.28 -2.75
CA ARG A 171 -7.98 -0.76 -1.77
C ARG A 171 -9.06 -1.54 -2.49
N ALA A 172 -9.48 -2.66 -1.91
CA ALA A 172 -10.56 -3.45 -2.47
C ALA A 172 -11.55 -3.91 -1.39
N TYR A 173 -12.81 -3.99 -1.79
CA TYR A 173 -13.87 -4.52 -0.94
C TYR A 173 -14.93 -5.21 -1.79
N PHE A 174 -15.47 -6.29 -1.25
CA PHE A 174 -16.68 -6.94 -1.72
C PHE A 174 -17.88 -6.36 -0.97
N ASN A 175 -18.96 -6.09 -1.70
CA ASN A 175 -20.24 -5.63 -1.18
C ASN A 175 -21.37 -6.23 -2.03
N GLY A 176 -21.69 -7.50 -1.78
CA GLY A 176 -22.67 -8.29 -2.53
C GLY A 176 -23.23 -9.40 -1.65
N ALA A 177 -24.16 -10.22 -2.17
CA ALA A 177 -24.76 -11.34 -1.42
C ALA A 177 -25.28 -10.98 0.00
N GLY A 178 -25.64 -9.71 0.25
CA GLY A 178 -26.07 -9.23 1.57
C GLY A 178 -24.95 -9.07 2.61
N VAL A 179 -23.67 -9.20 2.23
CA VAL A 179 -22.52 -9.05 3.12
C VAL A 179 -21.44 -8.13 2.53
N SER A 180 -20.53 -7.68 3.38
CA SER A 180 -19.32 -6.98 2.98
C SER A 180 -18.05 -7.67 3.49
N ILE A 181 -16.99 -7.58 2.70
CA ILE A 181 -15.65 -8.09 3.01
C ILE A 181 -14.65 -7.03 2.55
N VAL A 182 -13.75 -6.61 3.43
CA VAL A 182 -12.76 -5.59 3.13
C VAL A 182 -11.39 -6.25 3.08
N ALA A 183 -10.69 -6.09 1.97
CA ALA A 183 -9.31 -6.56 1.87
C ALA A 183 -8.34 -5.61 2.57
N GLU A 184 -7.17 -6.15 2.90
CA GLU A 184 -6.01 -5.33 3.28
C GLU A 184 -5.63 -4.36 2.16
N ASP A 185 -5.18 -3.17 2.56
CA ASP A 185 -4.72 -2.13 1.63
C ASP A 185 -3.38 -2.56 1.01
N TYR A 186 -3.27 -2.50 -0.32
CA TYR A 186 -2.11 -3.01 -1.04
C TYR A 186 -1.25 -1.85 -1.59
N PRO A 187 0.00 -1.67 -1.14
CA PRO A 187 0.87 -0.61 -1.63
C PRO A 187 1.37 -0.90 -3.05
N VAL A 188 1.41 0.12 -3.89
CA VAL A 188 1.91 0.03 -5.26
C VAL A 188 2.72 1.26 -5.63
N THR A 189 3.92 1.05 -6.18
CA THR A 189 4.73 2.11 -6.77
C THR A 189 4.41 2.27 -8.26
N LEU A 190 4.03 3.47 -8.70
CA LEU A 190 3.90 3.81 -10.11
C LEU A 190 5.24 4.34 -10.64
N GLU A 191 5.80 3.65 -11.61
CA GLU A 191 7.03 4.01 -12.32
C GLU A 191 6.72 4.76 -13.63
N ASN A 192 7.65 5.63 -14.03
CA ASN A 192 7.63 6.28 -15.35
C ASN A 192 8.19 5.37 -16.45
#